data_AF-A0A5C7J2R2-F1
#
_entry.id   AF-A0A5C7J2R2-F1
#
_cell.length_a   1.000
_cell.length_b   1.000
_cell.length_c   1.000
_cell.angle_alpha   90.00
_cell.angle_beta   90.00
_cell.angle_gamma   90.00
#
_symmetry.space_group_name_H-M   'P 1'
#
loop_
_entity.id
_entity.type
_entity.pdbx_description
1 polymer ?
#
loop_
_entity_poly.entity_id
_entity_poly.type
_entity_poly.pdbx_seq_one_letter_code
_entity_poly.pdbx_strand_id
1 'polypeptide(L)'
;MKKTQIATFVKRFNDSVSGNSILAIGTAPIEVEVEEKELSAVVMENYGIDTVILTEHETIKDLVDDFQKSDDAKWLNGQGKKALYDLLMKNLKKENKYFNKKQQKQNTKNERWSNFCDDCVILAALGNVLYQKPIMLLHPKAYEKNIAKNTDAWLKGADGKLPSLINGIQILSTN
;
A
#
# COMPACT_ATOMS: atom_id res chain seq x y z
N MET A 1 15.48 8.82 5.94
CA MET A 1 16.66 9.07 6.81
C MET A 1 17.75 8.04 6.49
N LYS A 2 19.03 8.42 6.37
CA LYS A 2 20.12 7.43 6.18
C LYS A 2 20.31 6.63 7.47
N LYS A 3 20.24 5.29 7.41
CA LYS A 3 20.58 4.40 8.53
C LYS A 3 21.90 3.70 8.20
N THR A 4 22.94 3.97 9.00
CA THR A 4 24.20 3.26 8.91
C THR A 4 24.03 1.87 9.52
N GLN A 5 24.18 0.81 8.73
CA GLN A 5 24.29 -0.56 9.23
C GLN A 5 25.76 -0.98 9.21
N ILE A 6 26.18 -1.78 10.18
CA ILE A 6 27.56 -2.31 10.22
C ILE A 6 27.50 -3.75 9.74
N ALA A 7 28.09 -4.02 8.57
CA ALA A 7 28.31 -5.39 8.12
C ALA A 7 29.62 -5.92 8.69
N THR A 8 29.57 -7.11 9.29
CA THR A 8 30.75 -7.83 9.76
C THR A 8 31.07 -8.93 8.76
N PHE A 9 32.30 -8.97 8.27
CA PHE A 9 32.77 -10.02 7.37
C PHE A 9 33.96 -10.76 7.99
N VAL A 10 34.01 -12.07 7.74
CA VAL A 10 35.10 -12.94 8.20
C VAL A 10 35.84 -13.44 6.97
N LYS A 11 37.13 -13.12 6.86
CA LYS A 11 37.99 -13.57 5.77
C LYS A 11 39.08 -14.48 6.32
N ARG A 12 39.15 -15.70 5.79
CA ARG A 12 40.17 -16.69 6.14
C ARG A 12 41.40 -16.47 5.24
N PHE A 13 42.55 -16.29 5.87
CA PHE A 13 43.85 -16.23 5.21
C PHE A 13 44.63 -17.48 5.58
N ASN A 14 45.29 -18.10 4.61
CA ASN A 14 46.24 -19.17 4.87
C ASN A 14 47.63 -18.55 4.88
N ASP A 15 48.32 -18.67 6.01
CA ASP A 15 49.71 -18.24 6.11
C ASP A 15 50.60 -19.28 5.41
N SER A 16 51.24 -18.87 4.32
CA SER A 16 52.09 -19.73 3.49
C SER A 16 53.38 -20.16 4.18
N VAL A 17 53.72 -19.58 5.33
CA VAL A 17 54.96 -19.89 6.07
C VAL A 17 54.72 -20.89 7.21
N SER A 18 53.57 -20.84 7.88
CA SER A 18 53.27 -21.68 9.06
C SER A 18 52.22 -22.77 8.82
N GLY A 19 51.55 -22.80 7.66
CA GLY A 19 50.47 -23.75 7.37
C GLY A 19 49.19 -23.53 8.18
N ASN A 20 49.16 -22.51 9.04
CA ASN A 20 48.02 -22.18 9.88
C ASN A 20 47.05 -21.23 9.16
N SER A 21 45.76 -21.41 9.42
CA SER A 21 44.73 -20.51 8.91
C SER A 21 44.41 -19.42 9.93
N ILE A 22 44.50 -18.17 9.52
CA ILE A 22 44.16 -17.00 10.33
C ILE A 22 42.79 -16.48 9.87
N LEU A 23 41.89 -16.22 10.82
CA LEU A 23 40.60 -15.56 10.55
C LEU A 23 40.74 -14.08 10.86
N ALA A 24 40.56 -13.23 9.85
CA ALA A 24 40.43 -11.79 10.04
C ALA A 24 38.95 -11.42 10.04
N ILE A 25 38.52 -10.70 11.07
CA ILE A 25 37.17 -10.16 11.17
C ILE A 25 37.25 -8.66 10.87
N GLY A 26 36.56 -8.22 9.83
CA GLY A 26 36.43 -6.80 9.48
C GLY A 26 35.00 -6.33 9.68
N THR A 27 34.84 -5.06 10.03
CA THR A 27 33.54 -4.38 10.01
C THR A 27 33.59 -3.23 9.02
N ALA A 28 32.56 -3.09 8.19
CA ALA A 28 32.42 -1.98 7.26
C ALA A 28 31.05 -1.30 7.45
N PRO A 29 31.00 0.04 7.51
CA PRO A 29 29.73 0.75 7.47
C PRO A 29 29.12 0.60 6.07
N ILE A 30 27.92 0.03 6.00
CA ILE A 30 27.10 0.03 4.79
C ILE A 30 26.07 1.16 4.96
N GLU A 31 26.14 2.14 4.07
CA GLU A 31 25.07 3.10 3.88
C GLU A 31 23.92 2.38 3.17
N VAL A 32 22.90 1.97 3.94
CA VAL A 32 21.66 1.46 3.38
C VAL A 32 20.74 2.67 3.20
N GLU A 33 20.51 3.08 1.96
CA GLU A 33 19.39 3.95 1.63
C GLU A 33 18.10 3.17 1.86
N VAL A 34 17.52 3.35 3.05
CA VAL A 34 16.16 2.91 3.32
C VAL A 34 15.27 3.99 2.72
N GLU A 35 14.81 3.78 1.49
CA GLU A 35 13.70 4.54 0.94
C GLU A 35 12.51 4.39 1.90
N GLU A 36 12.17 5.47 2.59
CA GLU A 36 10.96 5.53 3.40
C GLU A 36 9.79 5.56 2.42
N LYS A 37 9.26 4.37 2.12
CA LYS A 37 8.10 4.24 1.26
C LYS A 37 6.92 5.02 1.84
N GLU A 38 6.45 6.02 1.12
CA GLU A 38 5.29 6.78 1.52
C GLU A 38 4.04 5.89 1.43
N LEU A 39 3.32 5.77 2.55
CA LEU A 39 2.08 5.01 2.61
C LEU A 39 0.90 5.96 2.42
N SER A 40 -0.21 5.42 1.93
CA SER A 40 -1.50 6.10 1.79
C SER A 40 -2.60 5.19 2.30
N ALA A 41 -3.52 5.74 3.09
CA ALA A 41 -4.68 5.00 3.58
C ALA A 41 -5.89 5.30 2.69
N VAL A 42 -6.29 4.33 1.87
CA VAL A 42 -7.41 4.41 0.92
C VAL A 42 -8.73 4.14 1.63
N VAL A 43 -9.66 5.09 1.57
CA VAL A 43 -11.00 4.97 2.17
C VAL A 43 -11.98 4.42 1.15
N MET A 44 -12.64 3.30 1.49
CA MET A 44 -13.54 2.60 0.57
C MET A 44 -15.04 2.86 0.81
N GLU A 45 -15.40 3.76 1.72
CA GLU A 45 -16.78 4.02 2.12
C GLU A 45 -17.67 4.44 0.93
N ASN A 46 -17.14 5.25 0.01
CA ASN A 46 -17.84 5.66 -1.22
C ASN A 46 -18.21 4.49 -2.16
N TYR A 47 -17.64 3.30 -1.92
CA TYR A 47 -17.94 2.06 -2.63
C TYR A 47 -18.90 1.15 -1.85
N GLY A 48 -19.36 1.58 -0.66
CA GLY A 48 -20.19 0.80 0.26
C GLY A 48 -19.40 -0.27 1.01
N ILE A 49 -18.10 -0.02 1.24
CA ILE A 49 -17.16 -0.91 1.92
C ILE A 49 -16.59 -0.13 3.12
N ASP A 50 -16.87 -0.60 4.33
CA ASP A 50 -16.47 0.00 5.61
C ASP A 50 -15.06 -0.42 6.04
N THR A 51 -14.11 -0.35 5.10
CA THR A 51 -12.71 -0.68 5.35
C THR A 51 -11.80 0.42 4.81
N VAL A 52 -10.73 0.71 5.55
CA VAL A 52 -9.64 1.57 5.11
C VAL A 52 -8.40 0.71 4.87
N ILE A 53 -7.79 0.87 3.71
CA ILE A 53 -6.67 0.03 3.25
C ILE A 53 -5.39 0.85 3.25
N LEU A 54 -4.38 0.37 3.97
CA LEU A 54 -3.06 0.97 3.93
C LEU A 54 -2.26 0.35 2.78
N THR A 55 -1.79 1.17 1.85
CA THR A 55 -1.01 0.74 0.69
C THR A 55 0.14 1.72 0.43
N GLU A 56 1.14 1.29 -0.34
CA GLU A 56 2.20 2.18 -0.82
C GLU A 56 1.61 3.20 -1.81
N HIS A 57 2.06 4.45 -1.70
CA HIS A 57 1.64 5.55 -2.57
C HIS A 57 1.95 5.25 -4.04
N GLU A 58 3.14 4.69 -4.30
CA GLU A 58 3.59 4.30 -5.64
C GLU A 58 2.64 3.26 -6.27
N THR A 59 2.16 2.29 -5.49
CA THR A 59 1.20 1.28 -5.99
C THR A 59 -0.06 1.92 -6.56
N ILE A 60 -0.60 2.95 -5.90
CA ILE A 60 -1.80 3.65 -6.39
C ILE A 60 -1.49 4.35 -7.71
N LYS A 61 -0.35 5.05 -7.76
CA LYS A 61 0.07 5.80 -8.94
C LYS A 61 0.32 4.88 -10.13
N ASP A 62 1.04 3.78 -9.92
CA ASP A 62 1.33 2.79 -10.95
C ASP A 62 0.05 2.14 -11.50
N LEU A 63 -0.93 1.85 -10.63
CA LEU A 63 -2.24 1.35 -11.06
C LEU A 63 -2.98 2.39 -11.91
N VAL A 64 -3.05 3.65 -11.47
CA VAL A 64 -3.71 4.72 -12.24
C VAL A 64 -3.04 4.90 -13.60
N ASP A 65 -1.71 4.95 -13.63
CA ASP A 65 -0.93 5.06 -14.86
C ASP A 65 -1.15 3.87 -15.80
N ASP A 66 -1.14 2.64 -15.29
CA ASP A 66 -1.38 1.44 -16.09
C ASP A 66 -2.82 1.43 -16.64
N PHE A 67 -3.80 1.85 -15.83
CA PHE A 67 -5.17 2.00 -16.30
C PHE A 67 -5.37 3.15 -17.30
N GLN A 68 -4.53 4.18 -17.32
CA GLN A 68 -4.61 5.23 -18.34
C GLN A 68 -3.90 4.84 -19.64
N LYS A 69 -2.74 4.17 -19.54
CA LYS A 69 -1.86 3.88 -20.68
C LYS A 69 -2.16 2.56 -21.38
N SER A 70 -2.60 1.54 -20.64
CA SER A 70 -2.87 0.23 -21.24
C SER A 70 -4.19 0.20 -22.01
N ASP A 71 -4.20 -0.57 -23.10
CA ASP A 71 -5.42 -0.87 -23.87
C ASP A 71 -6.49 -1.53 -22.98
N ASP A 72 -7.75 -1.28 -23.29
CA ASP A 72 -8.90 -1.83 -22.58
C ASP A 72 -8.96 -3.36 -22.73
N ALA A 73 -8.56 -3.88 -23.89
CA ALA A 73 -8.53 -5.32 -24.18
C ALA A 73 -7.57 -6.13 -23.27
N LYS A 74 -6.61 -5.48 -22.60
CA LYS A 74 -5.72 -6.14 -21.63
C LYS A 74 -6.49 -6.64 -20.40
N TRP A 75 -7.63 -6.04 -20.09
CA TRP A 75 -8.32 -6.22 -18.81
C TRP A 75 -9.44 -7.25 -18.92
N LEU A 76 -9.52 -8.11 -17.90
CA LEU A 76 -10.54 -9.14 -17.75
C LEU A 76 -10.74 -9.98 -19.02
N ASN A 77 -9.65 -10.55 -19.55
CA ASN A 77 -9.65 -11.40 -20.75
C ASN A 77 -10.34 -10.75 -21.96
N GLY A 78 -10.12 -9.43 -22.18
CA GLY A 78 -10.71 -8.69 -23.29
C GLY A 78 -12.09 -8.08 -23.02
N GLN A 79 -12.65 -8.23 -21.81
CA GLN A 79 -13.95 -7.63 -21.47
C GLN A 79 -13.85 -6.15 -21.09
N GLY A 80 -12.65 -5.63 -20.85
CA GLY A 80 -12.42 -4.21 -20.61
C GLY A 80 -12.44 -3.81 -19.13
N LYS A 81 -11.96 -2.59 -18.87
CA LYS A 81 -11.85 -2.00 -17.52
C LYS A 81 -13.20 -1.82 -16.87
N LYS A 82 -14.25 -1.51 -17.65
CA LYS A 82 -15.61 -1.34 -17.13
C LYS A 82 -16.18 -2.65 -16.57
N ALA A 83 -16.01 -3.76 -17.30
CA ALA A 83 -16.43 -5.08 -16.82
C ALA A 83 -15.63 -5.50 -15.57
N LEU A 84 -14.33 -5.19 -15.54
CA LEU A 84 -13.49 -5.40 -14.36
C LEU A 84 -13.99 -4.59 -13.14
N TYR A 85 -14.34 -3.32 -13.34
CA TYR A 85 -14.89 -2.47 -12.28
C TYR A 85 -16.19 -3.03 -11.70
N ASP A 86 -17.13 -3.43 -12.55
CA ASP A 86 -18.42 -3.98 -12.12
C ASP A 86 -18.25 -5.32 -11.38
N LEU A 87 -17.31 -6.17 -11.84
CA LEU A 87 -16.97 -7.43 -11.19
C LEU A 87 -16.37 -7.20 -9.80
N LEU A 88 -15.38 -6.32 -9.69
CA LEU A 88 -14.72 -5.98 -8.43
C LEU A 88 -15.73 -5.38 -7.44
N MET A 89 -16.54 -4.41 -7.88
CA MET A 89 -17.58 -3.79 -7.05
C MET A 89 -18.52 -4.84 -6.44
N LYS A 90 -18.95 -5.83 -7.23
CA LYS A 90 -19.84 -6.89 -6.77
C LYS A 90 -19.14 -7.85 -5.81
N ASN A 91 -17.91 -8.25 -6.11
CA ASN A 91 -17.17 -9.22 -5.31
C ASN A 91 -16.71 -8.62 -3.98
N LEU A 92 -16.16 -7.41 -4.00
CA LEU A 92 -15.71 -6.70 -2.81
C LEU A 92 -16.84 -6.45 -1.82
N LYS A 93 -18.06 -6.13 -2.28
CA LYS A 93 -19.23 -6.02 -1.37
C LYS A 93 -19.59 -7.33 -0.69
N LYS A 94 -19.36 -8.48 -1.34
CA LYS A 94 -19.58 -9.80 -0.73
C LYS A 94 -18.48 -10.12 0.28
N GLU A 95 -17.23 -9.87 -0.09
CA GLU A 95 -16.08 -10.07 0.79
C GLU A 95 -16.15 -9.17 2.03
N ASN A 96 -16.56 -7.91 1.86
CA ASN A 96 -16.78 -6.99 2.98
C ASN A 96 -17.78 -7.56 3.99
N LYS A 97 -18.93 -8.06 3.52
CA LYS A 97 -19.90 -8.76 4.39
C LYS A 97 -19.34 -10.00 5.07
N TYR A 98 -18.45 -10.73 4.40
CA TYR A 98 -17.79 -11.90 4.96
C TYR A 98 -16.84 -11.52 6.10
N PHE A 99 -15.98 -10.52 5.88
CA PHE A 99 -15.00 -10.06 6.85
C PHE A 99 -15.63 -9.28 8.01
N ASN A 100 -16.72 -8.56 7.80
CA ASN A 100 -17.47 -7.92 8.88
C ASN A 100 -18.07 -8.94 9.86
N LYS A 101 -18.47 -10.12 9.36
CA LYS A 101 -18.93 -11.23 10.21
C LYS A 101 -17.79 -12.01 10.86
N LYS A 102 -16.57 -11.89 10.35
CA LYS A 102 -15.40 -12.68 10.76
C LYS A 102 -14.18 -11.78 10.94
N GLN A 103 -14.29 -10.79 11.82
CA GLN A 103 -13.24 -9.81 12.07
C GLN A 103 -11.90 -10.45 12.44
N GLN A 104 -11.92 -11.60 13.15
CA GLN A 104 -10.74 -12.39 13.49
C GLN A 104 -9.97 -12.94 12.27
N LYS A 105 -10.54 -12.88 11.07
CA LYS A 105 -9.91 -13.30 9.81
C LYS A 105 -9.30 -12.12 9.04
N GLN A 106 -9.44 -10.88 9.52
CA GLN A 106 -8.83 -9.68 8.95
C GLN A 106 -7.37 -9.57 9.41
N ASN A 107 -6.48 -10.28 8.73
CA ASN A 107 -5.07 -10.37 9.10
C ASN A 107 -4.24 -10.54 7.81
N THR A 108 -3.07 -9.92 7.75
CA THR A 108 -2.11 -10.02 6.64
C THR A 108 -1.63 -11.45 6.36
N LYS A 109 -1.71 -12.36 7.33
CA LYS A 109 -1.43 -13.80 7.13
C LYS A 109 -2.54 -14.54 6.36
N ASN A 110 -3.73 -13.95 6.26
CA ASN A 110 -4.84 -14.54 5.52
C ASN A 110 -4.79 -14.01 4.08
N GLU A 111 -4.39 -14.86 3.15
CA GLU A 111 -4.29 -14.52 1.73
C GLU A 111 -5.59 -13.92 1.17
N ARG A 112 -6.75 -14.44 1.58
CA ARG A 112 -8.05 -13.90 1.14
C ARG A 112 -8.27 -12.45 1.60
N TRP A 113 -7.75 -12.09 2.78
CA TRP A 113 -7.82 -10.72 3.27
C TRP A 113 -6.86 -9.82 2.50
N SER A 114 -5.62 -10.27 2.26
CA SER A 114 -4.66 -9.54 1.44
C SER A 114 -5.20 -9.28 0.03
N ASN A 115 -5.74 -10.30 -0.63
CA ASN A 115 -6.36 -10.16 -1.95
C ASN A 115 -7.54 -9.18 -1.94
N PHE A 116 -8.36 -9.20 -0.88
CA PHE A 116 -9.44 -8.22 -0.71
C PHE A 116 -8.91 -6.79 -0.59
N CYS A 117 -7.82 -6.57 0.15
CA CYS A 117 -7.18 -5.27 0.25
C CYS A 117 -6.65 -4.78 -1.09
N ASP A 118 -5.95 -5.64 -1.84
CA ASP A 118 -5.39 -5.33 -3.15
C ASP A 118 -6.50 -4.99 -4.16
N ASP A 119 -7.55 -5.81 -4.20
CA ASP A 119 -8.73 -5.59 -5.04
C ASP A 119 -9.42 -4.25 -4.73
N CYS A 120 -9.45 -3.83 -3.45
CA CYS A 120 -9.99 -2.52 -3.06
C CYS A 120 -9.17 -1.37 -3.67
N VAL A 121 -7.84 -1.45 -3.63
CA VAL A 121 -6.96 -0.43 -4.22
C VAL A 121 -7.13 -0.38 -5.74
N ILE A 122 -7.24 -1.55 -6.39
CA ILE A 122 -7.52 -1.67 -7.82
C ILE A 122 -8.86 -1.03 -8.18
N LEU A 123 -9.92 -1.30 -7.41
CA LEU A 123 -11.25 -0.70 -7.63
C LEU A 123 -11.19 0.83 -7.50
N ALA A 124 -10.45 1.35 -6.53
CA ALA A 124 -10.30 2.79 -6.33
C ALA A 124 -9.57 3.46 -7.51
N ALA A 125 -8.48 2.86 -7.99
CA ALA A 125 -7.74 3.33 -9.16
C ALA A 125 -8.60 3.29 -10.44
N LEU A 126 -9.32 2.20 -10.68
CA LEU A 126 -10.26 2.10 -11.81
C LEU A 126 -11.40 3.12 -11.72
N GLY A 127 -11.95 3.31 -10.52
CA GLY A 127 -13.01 4.30 -10.29
C GLY A 127 -12.55 5.72 -10.63
N ASN A 128 -11.28 6.03 -10.34
CA ASN A 128 -10.66 7.29 -10.73
C ASN A 128 -10.54 7.42 -12.24
N VAL A 129 -9.98 6.43 -12.92
CA VAL A 129 -9.73 6.51 -14.36
C VAL A 129 -11.03 6.52 -15.18
N LEU A 130 -12.00 5.66 -14.86
CA LEU A 130 -13.22 5.50 -15.65
C LEU A 130 -14.27 6.57 -15.37
N TYR A 131 -14.37 7.03 -14.12
CA TYR A 131 -15.49 7.86 -13.67
C TYR A 131 -15.04 9.16 -13.01
N GLN A 132 -13.74 9.47 -13.05
CA GLN A 132 -13.14 10.64 -12.39
C GLN A 132 -13.49 10.70 -10.89
N LYS A 133 -13.71 9.54 -10.26
CA LYS A 133 -13.98 9.50 -8.81
C LYS A 133 -12.68 9.82 -8.06
N PRO A 134 -12.69 10.76 -7.12
CA PRO A 134 -11.52 11.04 -6.32
C PRO A 134 -11.16 9.80 -5.48
N ILE A 135 -9.87 9.48 -5.38
CA ILE A 135 -9.39 8.46 -4.45
C ILE A 135 -9.28 9.14 -3.10
N MET A 136 -10.12 8.73 -2.14
CA MET A 136 -10.10 9.29 -0.80
C MET A 136 -8.92 8.71 -0.03
N LEU A 137 -7.97 9.57 0.31
CA LEU A 137 -6.76 9.20 1.02
C LEU A 137 -6.71 9.87 2.39
N LEU A 138 -6.27 9.11 3.38
CA LEU A 138 -5.91 9.61 4.70
C LEU A 138 -4.40 9.52 4.87
N HIS A 139 -3.83 10.48 5.59
CA HIS A 139 -2.43 10.40 5.98
C HIS A 139 -2.24 9.22 6.95
N PRO A 140 -1.32 8.27 6.71
CA PRO A 140 -1.16 7.06 7.53
C PRO A 140 -0.98 7.35 9.02
N LYS A 141 -0.13 8.32 9.37
CA LYS A 141 0.10 8.73 10.77
C LYS A 141 -1.15 9.34 11.42
N ALA A 142 -2.06 9.92 10.65
CA ALA A 142 -3.33 10.43 11.16
C ALA A 142 -4.31 9.27 11.38
N TYR A 143 -4.34 8.30 10.47
CA TYR A 143 -5.13 7.08 10.61
C TYR A 143 -4.71 6.28 11.86
N GLU A 144 -3.41 6.01 12.05
CA GLU A 144 -2.87 5.27 13.20
C GLU A 144 -3.20 5.94 14.55
N LYS A 145 -3.15 7.28 14.61
CA LYS A 145 -3.44 8.03 15.84
C LYS A 145 -4.93 8.04 16.20
N ASN A 146 -5.82 8.01 15.20
CA ASN A 146 -7.26 8.22 15.39
C ASN A 146 -8.04 6.91 15.59
N ILE A 147 -7.61 5.78 15.02
CA ILE A 147 -8.20 4.46 15.32
C ILE A 147 -8.01 4.06 16.77
N ALA A 148 -6.96 4.54 17.44
CA ALA A 148 -6.77 4.31 18.86
C ALA A 148 -7.80 5.02 19.75
N LYS A 149 -8.60 5.97 19.22
CA LYS A 149 -9.38 6.89 20.07
C LYS A 149 -10.86 7.04 19.77
N ASN A 150 -11.36 6.92 18.53
CA ASN A 150 -12.82 6.89 18.29
C ASN A 150 -13.21 6.66 16.83
N THR A 151 -14.33 5.97 16.62
CA THR A 151 -14.94 5.70 15.31
C THR A 151 -15.51 6.94 14.62
N ASP A 152 -15.76 8.04 15.35
CA ASP A 152 -16.22 9.33 14.79
C ASP A 152 -15.06 10.28 14.39
N ALA A 153 -13.81 9.89 14.65
CA ALA A 153 -12.63 10.72 14.41
C ALA A 153 -12.13 10.70 12.95
N TRP A 154 -12.71 9.87 12.07
CA TRP A 154 -12.30 9.71 10.67
C TRP A 154 -12.49 10.99 9.82
N LEU A 155 -13.57 11.76 10.07
CA LEU A 155 -13.82 13.07 9.44
C LEU A 155 -12.99 14.21 10.05
N LYS A 156 -12.57 14.07 11.32
CA LYS A 156 -11.81 15.08 12.07
C LYS A 156 -10.31 14.82 12.10
N GLY A 157 -9.88 13.65 11.60
CA GLY A 157 -8.54 13.11 11.81
C GLY A 157 -7.46 13.70 10.90
N ALA A 158 -7.85 14.38 9.83
CA ALA A 158 -6.94 15.32 9.18
C ALA A 158 -6.84 16.54 10.11
N ASP A 159 -5.83 16.61 10.96
CA ASP A 159 -5.45 17.79 11.78
C ASP A 159 -5.07 18.99 10.87
N GLY A 160 -5.95 19.39 9.93
CA GLY A 160 -5.67 20.36 8.88
C GLY A 160 -4.56 19.97 7.90
N LYS A 161 -3.93 18.79 8.05
CA LYS A 161 -2.92 18.31 7.11
C LYS A 161 -3.59 17.59 5.95
N LEU A 162 -3.59 18.27 4.79
CA LEU A 162 -3.91 17.67 3.51
C LEU A 162 -3.12 16.34 3.37
N PRO A 163 -3.77 15.26 2.91
CA PRO A 163 -3.04 14.06 2.50
C PRO A 163 -1.95 14.48 1.52
N SER A 164 -0.78 13.84 1.57
CA SER A 164 0.31 14.11 0.62
C SER A 164 -0.27 14.16 -0.79
N LEU A 165 -0.08 15.29 -1.47
CA LEU A 165 -0.58 15.51 -2.83
C LEU A 165 -0.03 14.41 -3.73
N ILE A 166 -0.88 13.44 -4.09
CA ILE A 166 -0.55 12.52 -5.17
C ILE A 166 -0.72 13.31 -6.45
N ASN A 167 0.39 13.60 -7.14
CA ASN A 167 0.33 14.19 -8.47
C ASN A 167 -0.57 13.34 -9.37
N GLY A 168 -1.67 13.93 -9.85
CA GLY A 168 -2.63 13.28 -10.75
C GLY A 168 -3.93 12.78 -10.09
N ILE A 169 -4.05 12.78 -8.76
CA ILE A 169 -5.30 12.40 -8.06
C ILE A 169 -5.94 13.64 -7.46
N GLN A 170 -7.19 13.93 -7.86
CA GLN A 170 -7.97 15.00 -7.23
C GLN A 170 -8.29 14.63 -5.79
N ILE A 171 -7.80 15.44 -4.85
CA ILE A 171 -8.18 15.39 -3.44
C ILE A 171 -9.44 16.24 -3.28
N LEU A 172 -10.44 15.74 -2.56
CA LEU A 172 -11.57 16.58 -2.17
C LEU A 172 -11.09 17.65 -1.19
N SER A 173 -11.08 18.90 -1.64
CA SER A 173 -10.97 20.06 -0.78
C SER A 173 -12.27 20.14 0.03
N THR A 174 -12.18 19.90 1.33
CA THR A 174 -13.23 20.28 2.26
C THR A 174 -13.17 21.80 2.41
N ASN A 175 -14.12 22.51 1.81
CA ASN A 175 -14.44 23.90 2.16
C ASN A 175 -15.15 23.97 3.52
#